data_AF-A0A7W3XYX4-F1
#
_entry.id   AF-A0A7W3XYX4-F1
#
_cell.length_a   1.000
_cell.length_b   1.000
_cell.length_c   1.000
_cell.angle_alpha   90.00
_cell.angle_beta   90.00
_cell.angle_gamma   90.00
#
_symmetry.space_group_name_H-M   'P 1'
#
loop_
_entity.id
_entity.type
_entity.pdbx_description
1 polymer ?
#
loop_
_entity_poly.entity_id
_entity_poly.type
_entity_poly.pdbx_seq_one_letter_code
_entity_poly.pdbx_strand_id
1 'polypeptide(L)'
;MEYVNLDAQVGDLSGVLDPARYLSHLPSISGDLPPGARAFATDTDHYDFRSRRCVKDLMLRAVRGAGGEEMEVEFQHNCWKHDQDLLIRYTGVSSFISDPVDEDRGTDLGAVILDEILPHRDGCSHEIACWDGTLTLVCRDLRATWTETVCSSES
;
A
#
# COMPACT_ATOMS: atom_id res chain seq x y z
N MET A 1 -7.08 -5.65 7.71
CA MET A 1 -7.91 -4.79 6.84
C MET A 1 -9.35 -4.86 7.30
N GLU A 2 -10.02 -3.71 7.38
CA GLU A 2 -11.40 -3.57 7.89
C GLU A 2 -12.44 -3.53 6.76
N TYR A 3 -12.14 -2.86 5.65
CA TYR A 3 -13.06 -2.63 4.54
C TYR A 3 -12.58 -3.23 3.22
N VAL A 4 -11.27 -3.33 2.97
CA VAL A 4 -10.73 -4.04 1.79
C VAL A 4 -10.90 -5.55 1.94
N ASN A 5 -11.46 -6.21 0.92
CA ASN A 5 -11.59 -7.66 0.87
C ASN A 5 -10.59 -8.26 -0.13
N LEU A 6 -9.73 -9.16 0.35
CA LEU A 6 -8.69 -9.82 -0.47
C LEU A 6 -9.16 -11.16 -1.07
N ASP A 7 -10.34 -11.65 -0.69
CA ASP A 7 -10.90 -12.94 -1.16
C ASP A 7 -12.42 -12.83 -1.37
N ALA A 8 -12.85 -11.82 -2.12
CA ALA A 8 -14.26 -11.64 -2.45
C ALA A 8 -14.74 -12.72 -3.43
N GLN A 9 -16.05 -12.99 -3.37
CA GLN A 9 -16.75 -13.87 -4.31
C GLN A 9 -17.56 -13.05 -5.31
N VAL A 10 -17.34 -13.26 -6.60
CA VAL A 10 -18.11 -12.64 -7.68
C VAL A 10 -18.68 -13.74 -8.58
N GLY A 11 -19.96 -14.06 -8.39
CA GLY A 11 -20.56 -15.25 -9.01
C GLY A 11 -19.86 -16.51 -8.51
N ASP A 12 -19.31 -17.30 -9.45
CA ASP A 12 -18.58 -18.53 -9.13
C ASP A 12 -17.05 -18.31 -8.95
N LEU A 13 -16.57 -17.07 -9.07
CA LEU A 13 -15.15 -16.73 -8.90
C LEU A 13 -14.85 -16.39 -7.44
N SER A 14 -13.87 -17.08 -6.84
CA SER A 14 -13.25 -16.74 -5.54
C SER A 14 -11.86 -16.12 -5.74
N GLY A 15 -11.29 -15.49 -4.71
CA GLY A 15 -9.98 -14.82 -4.79
C GLY A 15 -10.03 -13.46 -5.48
N VAL A 16 -11.20 -12.82 -5.57
CA VAL A 16 -11.34 -11.52 -6.20
C VAL A 16 -10.92 -10.43 -5.22
N LEU A 17 -9.96 -9.59 -5.62
CA LEU A 17 -9.58 -8.41 -4.86
C LEU A 17 -10.65 -7.33 -5.01
N ASP A 18 -11.24 -6.91 -3.90
CA ASP A 18 -12.37 -5.99 -3.89
C ASP A 18 -12.17 -4.82 -2.90
N PRO A 19 -11.78 -3.63 -3.40
CA PRO A 19 -11.72 -2.41 -2.60
C PRO A 19 -13.07 -1.67 -2.53
N ALA A 20 -14.16 -2.17 -3.14
CA ALA A 20 -15.39 -1.39 -3.31
C ALA A 20 -15.99 -0.92 -2.00
N ARG A 21 -15.96 -1.76 -0.95
CA ARG A 21 -16.45 -1.37 0.37
C ARG A 21 -15.60 -0.25 0.97
N TYR A 22 -14.28 -0.36 0.88
CA TYR A 22 -13.37 0.70 1.31
C TYR A 22 -13.60 2.00 0.53
N LEU A 23 -13.67 1.93 -0.80
CA LEU A 23 -13.94 3.07 -1.66
C LEU A 23 -15.29 3.74 -1.39
N SER A 24 -16.31 2.96 -1.02
CA SER A 24 -17.62 3.50 -0.62
C SER A 24 -17.57 4.24 0.74
N HIS A 25 -16.68 3.80 1.62
CA HIS A 25 -16.51 4.36 2.96
C HIS A 25 -15.57 5.58 2.96
N LEU A 26 -14.54 5.58 2.10
CA LEU A 26 -13.48 6.57 2.04
C LEU A 26 -13.98 8.03 2.03
N PRO A 27 -15.04 8.42 1.28
CA PRO A 27 -15.56 9.79 1.34
C PRO A 27 -15.95 10.23 2.74
N SER A 28 -16.48 9.33 3.57
CA SER A 28 -16.94 9.63 4.93
C SER A 28 -15.81 9.81 5.94
N ILE A 29 -14.64 9.20 5.70
CA ILE A 29 -13.47 9.26 6.59
C ILE A 29 -12.35 10.17 6.07
N SER A 30 -12.39 10.56 4.79
CA SER A 30 -11.31 11.33 4.15
C SER A 30 -11.05 12.68 4.83
N GLY A 31 -12.06 13.29 5.45
CA GLY A 31 -11.93 14.53 6.22
C GLY A 31 -11.07 14.38 7.48
N ASP A 32 -11.01 13.17 8.04
CA ASP A 32 -10.27 12.84 9.26
C ASP A 32 -8.85 12.34 8.97
N LEU A 33 -8.52 12.09 7.69
CA LEU A 33 -7.19 11.71 7.28
C LEU A 33 -6.24 12.93 7.22
N PRO A 34 -4.97 12.75 7.64
CA PRO A 34 -3.90 13.71 7.39
C PRO A 34 -3.79 14.07 5.89
N PRO A 35 -3.31 15.29 5.53
CA PRO A 35 -3.29 15.75 4.14
C PRO A 35 -2.62 14.80 3.15
N GLY A 36 -1.46 14.24 3.49
CA GLY A 36 -0.73 13.35 2.60
C GLY A 36 -1.37 11.97 2.49
N ALA A 37 -1.80 11.39 3.61
CA ALA A 37 -2.58 10.16 3.66
C ALA A 37 -3.88 10.25 2.84
N ARG A 38 -4.63 11.35 2.99
CA ARG A 38 -5.82 11.64 2.20
C ARG A 38 -5.49 11.72 0.71
N ALA A 39 -4.46 12.49 0.35
CA ALA A 39 -4.10 12.68 -1.06
C ALA A 39 -3.74 11.35 -1.73
N PHE A 40 -3.07 10.46 -1.01
CA PHE A 40 -2.72 9.14 -1.50
C PHE A 40 -3.94 8.21 -1.59
N ALA A 41 -4.71 8.07 -0.50
CA ALA A 41 -5.87 7.17 -0.46
C ALA A 41 -6.98 7.55 -1.46
N THR A 42 -7.12 8.84 -1.77
CA THR A 42 -8.16 9.37 -2.66
C THR A 42 -7.69 9.63 -4.09
N ASP A 43 -6.43 9.33 -4.42
CA ASP A 43 -5.97 9.38 -5.81
C ASP A 43 -6.77 8.38 -6.65
N THR A 44 -7.39 8.86 -7.74
CA THR A 44 -8.27 8.03 -8.59
C THR A 44 -7.53 6.87 -9.24
N ASP A 45 -6.22 6.98 -9.42
CA ASP A 45 -5.40 5.94 -10.01
C ASP A 45 -5.07 4.80 -9.02
N HIS A 46 -5.16 5.06 -7.72
CA HIS A 46 -4.61 4.18 -6.67
C HIS A 46 -5.30 2.80 -6.61
N TYR A 47 -6.63 2.77 -6.77
CA TYR A 47 -7.44 1.54 -6.79
C TYR A 47 -7.95 1.16 -8.18
N ASP A 48 -7.54 1.87 -9.24
CA ASP A 48 -7.81 1.44 -10.62
C ASP A 48 -6.75 0.42 -11.06
N PHE A 49 -7.10 -0.86 -11.07
CA PHE A 49 -6.17 -1.94 -11.45
C PHE A 49 -5.66 -1.87 -12.90
N ARG A 50 -6.25 -1.00 -13.74
CA ARG A 50 -5.75 -0.71 -15.10
C ARG A 50 -4.74 0.43 -15.12
N SER A 51 -4.65 1.22 -14.06
CA SER A 51 -3.69 2.31 -13.96
C SER A 51 -2.28 1.78 -13.69
N ARG A 52 -1.30 2.50 -14.21
CA ARG A 52 0.12 2.25 -13.91
C ARG A 52 0.51 2.76 -12.51
N ARG A 53 -0.33 3.58 -11.89
CA ARG A 53 -0.15 4.17 -10.56
C ARG A 53 -1.03 3.54 -9.48
N CYS A 54 -1.56 2.33 -9.72
CA CYS A 54 -2.16 1.54 -8.63
C CYS A 54 -1.08 0.79 -7.84
N VAL A 55 -1.33 0.49 -6.57
CA VAL A 55 -0.33 -0.20 -5.72
C VAL A 55 -0.22 -1.69 -5.99
N LYS A 56 -1.29 -2.32 -6.48
CA LYS A 56 -1.33 -3.77 -6.74
C LYS A 56 -0.18 -4.19 -7.65
N ASP A 57 0.48 -5.28 -7.33
CA ASP A 57 1.61 -5.91 -8.04
C ASP A 57 2.96 -5.19 -7.89
N LEU A 58 3.04 -4.03 -7.24
CA LEU A 58 4.34 -3.44 -6.90
C LEU A 58 5.13 -4.37 -5.98
N MET A 59 6.44 -4.47 -6.19
CA MET A 59 7.32 -5.33 -5.39
C MET A 59 7.89 -4.57 -4.21
N LEU A 60 7.75 -5.09 -2.98
CA LEU A 60 8.44 -4.49 -1.83
C LEU A 60 9.96 -4.60 -2.02
N ARG A 61 10.65 -3.47 -2.07
CA ARG A 61 12.09 -3.40 -2.33
C ARG A 61 12.89 -3.18 -1.05
N ALA A 62 12.45 -2.25 -0.22
CA ALA A 62 13.14 -1.90 1.02
C ALA A 62 12.20 -1.24 2.03
N VAL A 63 12.48 -1.50 3.31
CA VAL A 63 11.95 -0.72 4.44
C VAL A 63 13.14 -0.09 5.16
N ARG A 64 13.13 1.23 5.34
CA ARG A 64 14.19 1.98 6.01
C ARG A 64 13.64 2.77 7.19
N GLY A 65 14.49 2.97 8.21
CA GLY A 65 14.13 3.74 9.40
C GLY A 65 13.24 2.98 10.40
N ALA A 66 13.08 1.66 10.25
CA ALA A 66 12.22 0.86 11.12
C ALA A 66 12.56 1.06 12.61
N GLY A 67 11.53 1.40 13.40
CA GLY A 67 11.65 1.73 14.82
C GLY A 67 11.99 3.20 15.12
N GLY A 68 12.15 4.06 14.10
CA GLY A 68 12.32 5.51 14.24
C GLY A 68 11.04 6.31 13.96
N GLU A 69 11.11 7.62 14.16
CA GLU A 69 9.98 8.55 13.88
C GLU A 69 9.78 8.81 12.37
N GLU A 70 10.80 8.56 11.55
CA GLU A 70 10.74 8.67 10.10
C GLU A 70 11.03 7.31 9.47
N MET A 71 10.17 6.89 8.55
CA MET A 71 10.31 5.63 7.84
C MET A 71 10.08 5.81 6.35
N GLU A 72 10.74 4.98 5.56
CA GLU A 72 10.55 4.90 4.11
C GLU A 72 10.21 3.46 3.73
N VAL A 73 9.20 3.30 2.87
CA VAL A 73 8.90 2.03 2.21
C VAL A 73 9.03 2.24 0.71
N GLU A 74 9.93 1.48 0.11
CA GLU A 74 10.23 1.52 -1.32
C GLU A 74 9.57 0.34 -2.01
N PHE A 75 8.85 0.65 -3.08
CA PHE A 75 8.26 -0.34 -3.95
C PHE A 75 8.80 -0.18 -5.37
N GLN A 76 9.22 -1.30 -5.94
CA GLN A 76 9.71 -1.40 -7.30
C GLN A 76 8.56 -1.73 -8.25
N HIS A 77 8.58 -1.07 -9.42
CA HIS A 77 7.75 -1.42 -10.56
C HIS A 77 7.94 -2.87 -11.03
N ASN A 78 6.97 -3.39 -11.77
CA ASN A 78 7.13 -4.57 -12.62
C ASN A 78 6.85 -4.15 -14.08
N CYS A 79 7.79 -4.38 -14.99
CA CYS A 79 7.72 -3.77 -16.33
C CYS A 79 6.54 -4.21 -17.21
N TRP A 80 5.79 -5.22 -16.78
CA TRP A 80 4.58 -5.65 -17.47
C TRP A 80 3.36 -4.77 -17.13
N LYS A 81 3.32 -4.12 -15.95
CA LYS A 81 2.19 -3.30 -15.50
C LYS A 81 2.58 -1.87 -15.10
N HIS A 82 3.74 -1.71 -14.46
CA HIS A 82 4.20 -0.44 -13.90
C HIS A 82 5.47 0.05 -14.61
N ASP A 83 5.50 1.33 -14.92
CA ASP A 83 6.65 2.09 -15.44
C ASP A 83 7.12 3.15 -14.43
N GLN A 84 6.74 3.00 -13.15
CA GLN A 84 7.11 3.92 -12.07
C GLN A 84 7.35 3.16 -10.76
N ASP A 85 8.41 3.54 -10.06
CA ASP A 85 8.64 3.13 -8.66
C ASP A 85 7.80 4.00 -7.72
N LEU A 86 7.41 3.45 -6.57
CA LEU A 86 6.69 4.16 -5.52
C LEU A 86 7.54 4.22 -4.25
N LEU A 87 7.77 5.43 -3.76
CA LEU A 87 8.36 5.67 -2.45
C LEU A 87 7.32 6.31 -1.54
N ILE A 88 7.05 5.68 -0.40
CA ILE A 88 6.20 6.24 0.65
C ILE A 88 7.08 6.62 1.84
N ARG A 89 7.06 7.92 2.19
CA ARG A 89 7.72 8.44 3.38
C ARG A 89 6.70 8.65 4.48
N TYR A 90 6.95 8.10 5.65
CA TYR A 90 6.11 8.22 6.84
C TYR A 90 6.79 9.13 7.84
N THR A 91 6.03 10.02 8.48
CA THR A 91 6.53 10.93 9.51
C THR A 91 5.77 10.77 10.81
N GLY A 92 6.46 10.93 11.94
CA GLY A 92 5.87 10.72 13.26
C GLY A 92 5.35 9.28 13.42
N VAL A 93 6.13 8.30 12.98
CA VAL A 93 5.77 6.88 13.12
C VAL A 93 5.72 6.51 14.60
N SER A 94 4.58 5.99 15.05
CA SER A 94 4.38 5.52 16.42
C SER A 94 4.28 4.00 16.53
N SER A 95 4.05 3.30 15.42
CA SER A 95 4.04 1.84 15.36
C SER A 95 4.41 1.35 13.97
N PHE A 96 5.18 0.26 13.92
CA PHE A 96 5.50 -0.49 12.70
C PHE A 96 5.50 -1.98 13.04
N ILE A 97 4.73 -2.76 12.28
CA ILE A 97 4.62 -4.21 12.41
C ILE A 97 4.78 -4.81 11.02
N SER A 98 5.65 -5.81 10.91
CA SER A 98 5.80 -6.67 9.73
C SER A 98 5.42 -8.08 10.15
N ASP A 99 4.45 -8.68 9.46
CA ASP A 99 3.91 -10.00 9.78
C ASP A 99 4.02 -10.90 8.54
N PRO A 100 5.20 -11.52 8.30
CA PRO A 100 5.40 -12.44 7.18
C PRO A 100 4.67 -13.77 7.41
N VAL A 101 4.18 -14.40 6.35
CA VAL A 101 3.59 -15.75 6.41
C VAL A 101 4.63 -16.82 6.76
N ASP A 102 5.90 -16.60 6.37
CA ASP A 102 7.04 -17.45 6.64
C ASP A 102 8.13 -16.64 7.38
N GLU A 103 8.33 -16.93 8.66
CA GLU A 103 9.29 -16.22 9.52
C GLU A 103 10.74 -16.31 8.98
N ASP A 104 11.07 -17.36 8.22
CA ASP A 104 12.41 -17.57 7.66
C ASP A 104 12.70 -16.65 6.46
N ARG A 105 11.69 -15.99 5.88
CA ARG A 105 11.83 -15.06 4.73
C ARG A 105 12.14 -13.61 5.14
N GLY A 106 12.15 -13.31 6.43
CA GLY A 106 12.46 -11.97 6.93
C GLY A 106 11.47 -10.90 6.41
N THR A 107 11.96 -9.95 5.59
CA THR A 107 11.16 -8.83 5.05
C THR A 107 10.75 -9.02 3.58
N ASP A 108 10.99 -10.20 3.00
CA ASP A 108 10.52 -10.51 1.65
C ASP A 108 9.03 -10.91 1.71
N LEU A 109 8.17 -9.89 1.60
CA LEU A 109 6.71 -10.05 1.64
C LEU A 109 6.10 -10.26 0.24
N GLY A 110 6.92 -10.29 -0.80
CA GLY A 110 6.46 -10.41 -2.18
C GLY A 110 5.76 -9.15 -2.71
N ALA A 111 4.93 -9.34 -3.74
CA ALA A 111 4.20 -8.24 -4.38
C ALA A 111 3.01 -7.78 -3.54
N VAL A 112 2.70 -6.49 -3.61
CA VAL A 112 1.52 -5.90 -2.99
C VAL A 112 0.25 -6.47 -3.62
N ILE A 113 -0.66 -6.91 -2.77
CA ILE A 113 -2.02 -7.28 -3.16
C ILE A 113 -2.87 -6.00 -3.19
N LEU A 114 -3.05 -5.36 -2.04
CA LEU A 114 -3.75 -4.09 -1.85
C LEU A 114 -3.28 -3.42 -0.56
N ASP A 115 -3.71 -2.17 -0.35
CA ASP A 115 -3.55 -1.46 0.91
C ASP A 115 -4.84 -0.77 1.36
N GLU A 116 -4.85 -0.37 2.64
CA GLU A 116 -5.94 0.34 3.28
C GLU A 116 -5.38 1.42 4.21
N ILE A 117 -5.98 2.62 4.18
CA ILE A 117 -5.59 3.75 5.02
C ILE A 117 -6.78 4.23 5.81
N LEU A 118 -6.68 4.20 7.14
CA LEU A 118 -7.75 4.59 8.04
C LEU A 118 -7.30 5.71 8.98
N PRO A 119 -8.20 6.60 9.42
CA PRO A 119 -7.91 7.55 10.48
C PRO A 119 -7.45 6.84 11.75
N HIS A 120 -6.45 7.40 12.41
CA HIS A 120 -5.97 6.90 13.69
C HIS A 120 -5.73 8.08 14.64
N ARG A 121 -5.82 7.86 15.95
CA ARG A 121 -5.62 8.94 16.95
C ARG A 121 -4.28 9.68 16.83
N ASP A 122 -3.27 9.01 16.27
CA ASP A 122 -1.91 9.54 16.09
C ASP A 122 -1.69 10.10 14.66
N GLY A 123 -2.72 10.07 13.79
CA GLY A 123 -2.68 10.47 12.38
C GLY A 123 -3.47 9.50 11.50
N CYS A 124 -2.79 8.51 10.92
CA CYS A 124 -3.42 7.42 10.17
C CYS A 124 -2.74 6.08 10.43
N SER A 125 -3.49 5.00 10.26
CA SER A 125 -2.96 3.66 10.08
C SER A 125 -2.92 3.32 8.60
N HIS A 126 -1.82 2.72 8.15
CA HIS A 126 -1.66 2.21 6.79
C HIS A 126 -1.32 0.72 6.85
N GLU A 127 -2.24 -0.10 6.37
CA GLU A 127 -2.06 -1.54 6.27
C GLU A 127 -1.85 -1.92 4.80
N ILE A 128 -0.79 -2.65 4.51
CA ILE A 128 -0.39 -3.08 3.17
C ILE A 128 -0.33 -4.61 3.19
N ALA A 129 -1.22 -5.24 2.43
CA ALA A 129 -1.19 -6.68 2.23
C ALA A 129 -0.30 -7.01 1.04
N CYS A 130 0.58 -7.98 1.22
CA CYS A 130 1.42 -8.57 0.20
C CYS A 130 1.17 -10.08 0.14
N TRP A 131 1.68 -10.75 -0.89
CA TRP A 131 1.48 -12.19 -1.05
C TRP A 131 2.01 -13.02 0.12
N ASP A 132 3.15 -12.64 0.68
CA ASP A 132 3.83 -13.39 1.73
C ASP A 132 3.74 -12.68 3.10
N GLY A 133 2.75 -11.80 3.30
CA GLY A 133 2.45 -11.22 4.62
C GLY A 133 1.90 -9.80 4.59
N THR A 134 2.02 -9.09 5.71
CA THR A 134 1.48 -7.72 5.85
C THR A 134 2.48 -6.75 6.46
N LEU A 135 2.37 -5.48 6.06
CA LEU A 135 2.99 -4.35 6.74
C LEU A 135 1.90 -3.48 7.34
N THR A 136 2.02 -3.13 8.61
CA THR A 136 1.13 -2.19 9.29
C THR A 136 1.93 -1.06 9.91
N LEU A 137 1.56 0.18 9.58
CA LEU A 137 2.17 1.39 10.11
C LEU A 137 1.13 2.26 10.78
N VAL A 138 1.52 2.92 11.88
CA VAL A 138 0.79 4.07 12.42
C VAL A 138 1.72 5.27 12.39
N CYS A 139 1.26 6.35 11.77
CA CYS A 139 2.07 7.56 11.60
C CYS A 139 1.21 8.82 11.66
N ARG A 140 1.87 9.98 11.80
CA ARG A 140 1.22 11.29 11.78
C ARG A 140 0.73 11.68 10.40
N ASP A 141 1.56 11.45 9.37
CA ASP A 141 1.20 11.62 7.97
C ASP A 141 2.21 10.88 7.09
N LEU A 142 1.85 10.66 5.83
CA LEU A 142 2.68 10.04 4.81
C LEU A 142 2.80 10.92 3.56
N ARG A 143 3.81 10.67 2.75
CA ARG A 143 3.98 11.27 1.43
C ARG A 143 4.39 10.20 0.42
N ALA A 144 3.50 9.93 -0.53
CA ALA A 144 3.78 9.08 -1.67
C ALA A 144 4.45 9.88 -2.80
N THR A 145 5.47 9.31 -3.43
CA THR A 145 6.15 9.86 -4.61
C THR A 145 6.32 8.76 -5.65
N TRP A 146 5.74 8.96 -6.82
CA TRP A 146 5.92 8.10 -7.99
C TRP A 146 7.08 8.63 -8.82
N THR A 147 8.02 7.76 -9.20
CA THR A 147 9.19 8.13 -10.01
C THR A 147 9.22 7.27 -11.27
N GLU A 148 9.21 7.91 -12.44
CA GLU A 148 9.36 7.21 -13.71
C GLU A 148 10.65 6.39 -13.75
N THR A 149 10.55 5.21 -14.33
CA THR A 149 11.68 4.31 -14.53
C THR A 149 11.67 3.80 -15.96
N VAL A 150 12.87 3.49 -16.45
CA VAL A 150 13.03 2.93 -17.78
C VAL A 150 12.97 1.42 -17.64
N CYS A 151 11.87 0.84 -18.10
CA CYS A 151 11.82 -0.58 -18.37
C CYS A 151 12.75 -0.90 -19.53
N SER A 152 13.81 -1.65 -19.25
CA SER A 152 14.61 -2.27 -20.30
C SER A 152 13.67 -3.17 -21.09
N SER A 153 13.37 -2.81 -22.34
CA SER A 153 12.82 -3.78 -23.27
C SER A 153 13.91 -4.83 -23.45
N GLU A 154 13.75 -6.01 -22.84
CA GLU A 154 14.60 -7.14 -23.20
C GLU A 154 14.51 -7.30 -24.73
N SER A 155 15.69 -7.28 -25.36
CA SER A 155 15.89 -7.39 -26.80
C SER A 155 15.67 -8.82 -27.26
#